data_AF-A0A7Y5PYP7-F1
#
_entry.id   AF-A0A7Y5PYP7-F1
#
_cell.length_a   1.000
_cell.length_b   1.000
_cell.length_c   1.000
_cell.angle_alpha   90.00
_cell.angle_beta   90.00
_cell.angle_gamma   90.00
#
_symmetry.space_group_name_H-M   'P 1'
#
loop_
_entity.id
_entity.type
_entity.pdbx_description
1 polymer ?
#
loop_
_entity_poly.entity_id
_entity_poly.type
_entity_poly.pdbx_seq_one_letter_code
_entity_poly.pdbx_strand_id
1 'polypeptide(L)'
;MTAPTPFALLSPLSVRLPALWVLGVASIKMFWGSPNDIPEFLRTSFLGPDLAFFGAIMVELAFALVALAFPRWGWMLMSALYTVFLAVLTHLIATGAASCGCFGGAVSLSPLSMMAIDGTFLALMLATRPWSAIPKAPTNWLVVALCAGVGAAAPWVLVQNEQIELPPPVQPAVQAPQEPAVAANGNGTTNPQPAAGETTPPAPAVAPAGWRLPEKFPQYVHIKPLEWIGKSIHETQLAVWMDTRAYPEDATWILYLETCSHCAEYLKELEANFANDPKLYVFVRLSTDKDEVEQLVHIKPPGEQAALPKETSWVVSPQLPPWELVLEGGIVRSAVSHGDE
;
A
#
# COMPACT_ATOMS: atom_id res chain seq x y z
N MET A 1 -20.24 44.32 -35.05
CA MET A 1 -19.77 43.18 -34.25
C MET A 1 -18.32 43.46 -33.89
N THR A 2 -18.02 43.76 -32.62
CA THR A 2 -16.64 43.96 -32.15
C THR A 2 -15.97 42.59 -32.02
N ALA A 3 -14.75 42.46 -32.56
CA ALA A 3 -13.97 41.24 -32.40
C ALA A 3 -13.81 40.91 -30.90
N PRO A 4 -13.93 39.64 -30.49
CA PRO A 4 -13.69 39.25 -29.11
C PRO A 4 -12.26 39.62 -28.72
N THR A 5 -12.09 40.21 -27.53
CA THR A 5 -10.75 40.46 -26.99
C THR A 5 -10.03 39.12 -26.82
N PRO A 6 -8.70 39.04 -26.99
CA PRO A 6 -7.95 37.79 -26.86
C PRO A 6 -8.22 37.08 -25.51
N PHE A 7 -8.48 37.86 -24.45
CA PHE A 7 -8.87 37.35 -23.13
C PHE A 7 -10.20 36.60 -23.10
N ALA A 8 -11.17 36.94 -23.96
CA ALA A 8 -12.48 36.28 -24.00
C ALA A 8 -12.38 34.82 -24.51
N LEU A 9 -11.42 34.54 -25.40
CA LEU A 9 -11.15 33.19 -25.91
C LEU A 9 -10.23 32.41 -24.97
N LEU A 10 -9.24 33.07 -24.37
CA LEU A 10 -8.27 32.45 -23.47
C LEU A 10 -8.86 32.08 -22.10
N SER A 11 -9.86 32.81 -21.61
CA SER A 11 -10.37 32.64 -20.26
C SER A 11 -11.12 31.32 -20.00
N PRO A 12 -11.97 30.80 -20.91
CA PRO A 12 -12.51 29.45 -20.73
C PRO A 12 -11.43 28.36 -20.81
N LEU A 13 -10.41 28.56 -21.66
CA LEU A 13 -9.30 27.63 -21.82
C LEU A 13 -8.41 27.59 -20.57
N SER A 14 -8.18 28.73 -19.92
CA SER A 14 -7.39 28.80 -18.69
C SER A 14 -8.04 28.11 -17.49
N VAL A 15 -9.32 27.75 -17.56
CA VAL A 15 -9.99 26.90 -16.57
C VAL A 15 -10.01 25.44 -17.01
N ARG A 16 -10.28 25.19 -18.30
CA ARG A 16 -10.41 23.83 -18.84
C ARG A 16 -9.09 23.08 -18.94
N LEU A 17 -8.00 23.73 -19.33
CA LEU A 17 -6.69 23.08 -19.43
C LEU A 17 -6.20 22.58 -18.06
N PRO A 18 -6.22 23.39 -16.98
CA PRO A 18 -5.93 22.90 -15.63
C PRO A 18 -6.89 21.80 -15.18
N ALA A 19 -8.19 21.92 -15.51
CA ALA A 19 -9.15 20.87 -15.18
C ALA A 19 -8.85 19.53 -15.90
N LEU A 20 -8.43 19.56 -17.16
CA LEU A 20 -7.99 18.36 -17.89
C LEU A 20 -6.72 17.76 -17.27
N TRP A 21 -5.79 18.60 -16.83
CA TRP A 21 -4.59 18.15 -16.11
C TRP A 21 -4.97 17.40 -14.82
N VAL A 22 -5.78 18.02 -13.95
CA VAL A 22 -6.25 17.40 -12.72
C VAL A 22 -7.06 16.13 -13.01
N LEU A 23 -7.91 16.13 -14.04
CA LEU A 23 -8.64 14.93 -14.45
C LEU A 23 -7.69 13.78 -14.82
N GLY A 24 -6.65 14.06 -15.58
CA GLY A 24 -5.64 13.07 -15.95
C GLY A 24 -4.90 12.53 -14.73
N VAL A 25 -4.43 13.42 -13.86
CA VAL A 25 -3.76 13.08 -12.60
C VAL A 25 -4.65 12.21 -11.70
N ALA A 26 -5.90 12.61 -11.47
CA ALA A 26 -6.86 11.87 -10.65
C ALA A 26 -7.16 10.49 -11.25
N SER A 27 -7.25 10.39 -12.58
CA SER A 27 -7.47 9.12 -13.26
C SER A 27 -6.29 8.17 -13.07
N ILE A 28 -5.06 8.66 -13.19
CA ILE A 28 -3.84 7.87 -12.95
C ILE A 28 -3.81 7.41 -11.48
N LYS A 29 -4.08 8.29 -10.52
CA LYS A 29 -4.18 7.91 -9.10
C LYS A 29 -5.24 6.83 -8.87
N MET A 30 -6.39 6.93 -9.52
CA MET A 30 -7.47 5.97 -9.36
C MET A 30 -7.08 4.56 -9.83
N PHE A 31 -6.35 4.43 -10.93
CA PHE A 31 -6.02 3.11 -11.51
C PHE A 31 -4.66 2.54 -11.10
N TRP A 32 -3.71 3.39 -10.71
CA TRP A 32 -2.35 2.96 -10.38
C TRP A 32 -1.85 3.45 -9.02
N GLY A 33 -2.60 4.33 -8.36
CA GLY A 33 -2.22 4.83 -7.05
C GLY A 33 -2.52 3.88 -5.90
N SER A 34 -1.97 4.21 -4.76
CA SER A 34 -2.19 3.52 -3.51
C SER A 34 -2.24 4.54 -2.37
N PRO A 35 -2.76 4.15 -1.20
CA PRO A 35 -2.67 4.97 0.00
C PRO A 35 -1.24 5.35 0.41
N ASN A 36 -0.20 4.71 -0.11
CA ASN A 36 1.19 5.12 0.14
C ASN A 36 1.60 6.38 -0.62
N ASP A 37 0.84 6.77 -1.66
CA ASP A 37 1.17 7.92 -2.52
C ASP A 37 0.68 9.25 -1.96
N ILE A 38 -0.13 9.23 -0.90
CA ILE A 38 -0.53 10.45 -0.21
C ILE A 38 0.53 10.86 0.84
N PRO A 39 0.78 12.17 1.01
CA PRO A 39 1.69 12.66 2.03
C PRO A 39 1.40 12.09 3.42
N GLU A 40 2.46 11.83 4.19
CA GLU A 40 2.40 11.25 5.52
C GLU A 40 1.40 11.91 6.45
N PHE A 41 1.41 13.25 6.54
CA PHE A 41 0.49 14.00 7.39
C PHE A 41 -1.00 13.82 7.02
N LEU A 42 -1.32 13.39 5.79
CA LEU A 42 -2.68 13.01 5.40
C LEU A 42 -2.98 11.55 5.74
N ARG A 43 -1.99 10.65 5.64
CA ARG A 43 -2.13 9.23 5.97
C ARG A 43 -2.41 9.00 7.45
N THR A 44 -1.75 9.76 8.31
CA THR A 44 -1.89 9.68 9.77
C THR A 44 -3.05 10.54 10.31
N SER A 45 -3.82 11.19 9.43
CA SER A 45 -4.99 11.97 9.82
C SER A 45 -6.14 11.09 10.37
N PHE A 46 -7.10 11.71 11.07
CA PHE A 46 -8.26 11.02 11.65
C PHE A 46 -9.15 10.28 10.63
N LEU A 47 -9.01 10.57 9.34
CA LEU A 47 -9.76 9.91 8.26
C LEU A 47 -9.20 8.49 7.97
N GLY A 48 -7.94 8.24 8.31
CA GLY A 48 -7.21 7.06 7.88
C GLY A 48 -6.73 7.15 6.42
N PRO A 49 -5.76 6.30 6.04
CA PRO A 49 -5.07 6.41 4.76
C PRO A 49 -5.98 6.14 3.56
N ASP A 50 -6.89 5.17 3.64
CA ASP A 50 -7.82 4.86 2.56
C ASP A 50 -8.79 6.01 2.29
N LEU A 51 -9.44 6.53 3.33
CA LEU A 51 -10.44 7.59 3.16
C LEU A 51 -9.77 8.90 2.71
N ALA A 52 -8.55 9.18 3.16
CA ALA A 52 -7.76 10.30 2.66
C ALA A 52 -7.42 10.14 1.17
N PHE A 53 -7.01 8.93 0.75
CA PHE A 53 -6.72 8.62 -0.65
C PHE A 53 -7.98 8.71 -1.54
N PHE A 54 -9.08 8.08 -1.15
CA PHE A 54 -10.36 8.16 -1.86
C PHE A 54 -10.90 9.58 -1.91
N GLY A 55 -10.81 10.30 -0.79
CA GLY A 55 -11.24 11.69 -0.67
C GLY A 55 -10.46 12.61 -1.62
N ALA A 56 -9.15 12.43 -1.73
CA ALA A 56 -8.32 13.18 -2.66
C ALA A 56 -8.78 12.96 -4.12
N ILE A 57 -8.90 11.70 -4.56
CA ILE A 57 -9.34 11.37 -5.93
C ILE A 57 -10.75 11.92 -6.19
N MET A 58 -11.68 11.75 -5.25
CA MET A 58 -13.05 12.26 -5.35
C MET A 58 -13.07 13.77 -5.59
N VAL A 59 -12.35 14.53 -4.76
CA VAL A 59 -12.34 15.99 -4.85
C VAL A 59 -11.73 16.44 -6.19
N GLU A 60 -10.60 15.85 -6.58
CA GLU A 60 -9.94 16.15 -7.84
C GLU A 60 -10.86 15.87 -9.04
N LEU A 61 -11.47 14.70 -9.09
CA LEU A 61 -12.31 14.26 -10.18
C LEU A 61 -13.61 15.08 -10.27
N ALA A 62 -14.29 15.30 -9.15
CA ALA A 62 -15.51 16.10 -9.09
C ALA A 62 -15.25 17.55 -9.52
N PHE A 63 -14.18 18.17 -9.02
CA PHE A 63 -13.87 19.57 -9.33
C PHE A 63 -13.47 19.72 -10.79
N ALA A 64 -12.64 18.80 -11.31
CA ALA A 64 -12.25 18.80 -12.72
C ALA A 64 -13.47 18.66 -13.64
N LEU A 65 -14.36 17.69 -13.40
CA LEU A 65 -15.56 17.47 -14.23
C LEU A 65 -16.49 18.69 -14.20
N VAL A 66 -16.73 19.27 -13.01
CA VAL A 66 -17.53 20.50 -12.89
C VAL A 66 -16.87 21.67 -13.62
N ALA A 67 -15.54 21.81 -13.54
CA ALA A 67 -14.83 22.89 -14.19
C ALA A 67 -14.79 22.78 -15.72
N LEU A 68 -14.76 21.56 -16.26
CA LEU A 68 -14.87 21.30 -17.69
C LEU A 68 -16.24 21.69 -18.24
N ALA A 69 -17.31 21.27 -17.53
CA ALA A 69 -18.69 21.55 -17.91
C ALA A 69 -19.07 23.02 -17.69
N PHE A 70 -18.63 23.62 -16.58
CA PHE A 70 -19.06 24.95 -16.11
C PHE A 70 -17.86 25.81 -15.69
N PRO A 71 -17.03 26.31 -16.63
CA PRO A 71 -15.78 27.01 -16.30
C PRO A 71 -15.98 28.30 -15.49
N ARG A 72 -17.18 28.91 -15.57
CA ARG A 72 -17.51 30.11 -14.78
C ARG A 72 -17.64 29.86 -13.28
N TRP A 73 -18.05 28.66 -12.87
CA TRP A 73 -18.04 28.25 -11.47
C TRP A 73 -16.77 27.46 -11.14
N GLY A 74 -16.33 26.64 -12.09
CA GLY A 74 -15.14 25.82 -12.01
C GLY A 74 -13.88 26.56 -11.62
N TRP A 75 -13.67 27.81 -12.07
CA TRP A 75 -12.44 28.52 -11.73
C TRP A 75 -12.25 28.70 -10.22
N MET A 76 -13.34 28.84 -9.43
CA MET A 76 -13.23 28.96 -7.97
C MET A 76 -12.77 27.64 -7.36
N LEU A 77 -13.41 26.54 -7.76
CA LEU A 77 -13.08 25.19 -7.29
C LEU A 77 -11.65 24.81 -7.67
N MET A 78 -11.26 25.04 -8.93
CA MET A 78 -9.92 24.76 -9.41
C MET A 78 -8.88 25.66 -8.73
N SER A 79 -9.14 26.96 -8.57
CA SER A 79 -8.19 27.86 -7.90
C SER A 79 -7.96 27.45 -6.44
N ALA A 80 -9.03 27.07 -5.74
CA ALA A 80 -8.93 26.56 -4.37
C ALA A 80 -8.12 25.25 -4.33
N LEU A 81 -8.41 24.31 -5.22
CA LEU A 81 -7.70 23.04 -5.31
C LEU A 81 -6.20 23.23 -5.60
N TYR A 82 -5.84 24.04 -6.59
CA TYR A 82 -4.45 24.35 -6.92
C TYR A 82 -3.73 25.07 -5.77
N THR A 83 -4.44 25.91 -5.01
CA THR A 83 -3.86 26.56 -3.83
C THR A 83 -3.54 25.52 -2.74
N VAL A 84 -4.43 24.55 -2.52
CA VAL A 84 -4.17 23.42 -1.61
C VAL A 84 -2.98 22.60 -2.11
N PHE A 85 -2.90 22.27 -3.40
CA PHE A 85 -1.76 21.56 -3.96
C PHE A 85 -0.44 22.30 -3.75
N LEU A 86 -0.40 23.60 -4.03
CA LEU A 86 0.79 24.41 -3.79
C LEU A 86 1.20 24.44 -2.31
N ALA A 87 0.24 24.46 -1.39
CA ALA A 87 0.52 24.38 0.04
C ALA A 87 1.12 23.03 0.44
N VAL A 88 0.54 21.92 -0.05
CA VAL A 88 1.08 20.56 0.15
C VAL A 88 2.47 20.43 -0.45
N LEU A 89 2.69 20.91 -1.68
CA LEU A 89 3.99 20.86 -2.35
C LEU A 89 5.03 21.72 -1.62
N THR A 90 4.64 22.87 -1.07
CA THR A 90 5.55 23.69 -0.26
C THR A 90 6.00 22.93 0.98
N HIS A 91 5.09 22.22 1.64
CA HIS A 91 5.44 21.37 2.78
C HIS A 91 6.39 20.24 2.37
N LEU A 92 6.11 19.53 1.27
CA LEU A 92 6.97 18.45 0.77
C LEU A 92 8.38 18.92 0.36
N ILE A 93 8.50 20.13 -0.21
CA ILE A 93 9.81 20.73 -0.49
C ILE A 93 10.54 21.04 0.82
N ALA A 94 9.82 21.58 1.81
CA ALA A 94 10.41 21.92 3.10
C ALA A 94 10.91 20.69 3.88
N THR A 95 10.25 19.54 3.71
CA THR A 95 10.66 18.26 4.31
C THR A 95 11.66 17.47 3.45
N GLY A 96 12.06 17.98 2.29
CA GLY A 96 13.04 17.33 1.42
C GLY A 96 12.53 16.08 0.70
N ALA A 97 11.22 15.96 0.48
CA ALA A 97 10.64 14.81 -0.21
C ALA A 97 11.17 14.69 -1.65
N ALA A 98 11.59 13.49 -2.05
CA ALA A 98 12.10 13.21 -3.39
C ALA A 98 10.99 13.23 -4.47
N SER A 99 9.75 12.89 -4.08
CA SER A 99 8.60 12.80 -4.99
C SER A 99 7.35 13.37 -4.33
N CYS A 100 6.45 13.91 -5.15
CA CYS A 100 5.18 14.48 -4.67
C CYS A 100 4.03 13.46 -4.55
N GLY A 101 4.18 12.24 -5.07
CA GLY A 101 3.14 11.20 -5.04
C GLY A 101 1.87 11.52 -5.85
N CYS A 102 1.79 12.70 -6.50
CA CYS A 102 0.59 13.17 -7.16
C CYS A 102 0.06 12.27 -8.29
N PHE A 103 0.89 11.40 -8.86
CA PHE A 103 0.53 10.47 -9.93
C PHE A 103 0.34 9.02 -9.44
N GLY A 104 0.13 8.81 -8.13
CA GLY A 104 -0.10 7.47 -7.60
C GLY A 104 1.10 6.55 -7.82
N GLY A 105 2.31 7.04 -7.59
CA GLY A 105 3.55 6.26 -7.73
C GLY A 105 4.01 5.99 -9.17
N ALA A 106 3.08 5.90 -10.13
CA ALA A 106 3.37 5.55 -11.53
C ALA A 106 4.29 6.53 -12.27
N VAL A 107 4.28 7.80 -11.87
CA VAL A 107 5.18 8.83 -12.39
C VAL A 107 5.84 9.56 -11.23
N SER A 108 7.15 9.38 -11.08
CA SER A 108 7.91 10.13 -10.08
C SER A 108 8.22 11.53 -10.59
N LEU A 109 7.59 12.54 -9.98
CA LEU A 109 7.87 13.94 -10.23
C LEU A 109 8.36 14.61 -8.96
N SER A 110 9.45 15.37 -9.07
CA SER A 110 9.93 16.20 -7.97
C SER A 110 8.86 17.20 -7.55
N PRO A 111 8.72 17.49 -6.24
CA PRO A 111 7.76 18.50 -5.76
C PRO A 111 7.94 19.87 -6.42
N LEU A 112 9.18 20.27 -6.74
CA LEU A 112 9.47 21.53 -7.42
C LEU A 112 8.93 21.57 -8.86
N SER A 113 9.11 20.50 -9.62
CA SER A 113 8.57 20.40 -10.99
C SER A 113 7.06 20.50 -10.99
N MET A 114 6.40 19.79 -10.05
CA MET A 114 4.95 19.83 -9.93
C MET A 114 4.45 21.22 -9.50
N MET A 115 5.14 21.87 -8.55
CA MET A 115 4.83 23.23 -8.12
C MET A 115 4.91 24.24 -9.28
N ALA A 116 5.89 24.09 -10.19
CA ALA A 116 6.00 24.95 -11.36
C ALA A 116 4.82 24.76 -12.32
N ILE A 117 4.38 23.52 -12.56
CA ILE A 117 3.22 23.21 -13.41
C ILE A 117 1.94 23.78 -12.80
N ASP A 118 1.66 23.43 -11.55
CA ASP A 118 0.45 23.82 -10.83
C ASP A 118 0.40 25.33 -10.60
N GLY A 119 1.53 25.94 -10.27
CA GLY A 119 1.66 27.39 -10.11
C GLY A 119 1.42 28.14 -11.42
N THR A 120 1.90 27.61 -12.55
CA THR A 120 1.65 28.20 -13.88
C THR A 120 0.17 28.14 -14.23
N PHE A 121 -0.49 27.00 -13.98
CA PHE A 121 -1.92 26.86 -14.22
C PHE A 121 -2.75 27.82 -13.37
N LEU A 122 -2.44 27.93 -12.07
CA LEU A 122 -3.11 28.86 -11.17
C LEU A 122 -2.89 30.32 -11.61
N ALA A 123 -1.64 30.70 -11.89
CA ALA A 123 -1.31 32.05 -12.32
C ALA A 123 -2.03 32.44 -13.62
N LEU A 124 -2.06 31.56 -14.63
CA LEU A 124 -2.77 31.79 -15.89
C LEU A 124 -4.28 31.93 -15.67
N MET A 125 -4.87 31.07 -14.83
CA MET A 125 -6.28 31.13 -14.49
C MET A 125 -6.63 32.47 -13.83
N LEU A 126 -5.84 32.94 -12.87
CA LEU A 126 -6.07 34.22 -12.20
C LEU A 126 -5.83 35.42 -13.12
N ALA A 127 -4.77 35.38 -13.94
CA ALA A 127 -4.40 36.46 -14.86
C ALA A 127 -5.46 36.71 -15.94
N THR A 128 -6.15 35.66 -16.38
CA THR A 128 -7.23 35.76 -17.38
C THR A 128 -8.58 36.24 -16.84
N ARG A 129 -8.69 36.42 -15.50
CA ARG A 129 -9.87 36.97 -14.81
C ARG A 129 -11.21 36.32 -15.21
N PRO A 130 -11.36 34.99 -15.05
CA PRO A 130 -12.52 34.23 -15.51
C PRO A 130 -13.86 34.72 -14.94
N TRP A 131 -13.85 35.31 -13.75
CA TRP A 131 -15.03 35.93 -13.15
C TRP A 131 -15.60 37.10 -13.96
N SER A 132 -14.76 37.77 -14.76
CA SER A 132 -15.17 38.88 -15.63
C SER A 132 -15.25 38.51 -17.12
N ALA A 133 -14.34 37.64 -17.59
CA ALA A 133 -14.18 37.36 -19.02
C ALA A 133 -15.12 36.27 -19.54
N ILE A 134 -15.55 35.33 -18.69
CA ILE A 134 -16.45 34.24 -19.11
C ILE A 134 -17.90 34.74 -19.05
N PRO A 135 -18.65 34.71 -20.16
CA PRO A 135 -20.04 35.17 -20.19
C PRO A 135 -20.92 34.35 -19.24
N LYS A 136 -21.95 35.00 -18.67
CA LYS A 136 -22.96 34.32 -17.86
C LYS A 136 -23.81 33.45 -18.78
N ALA A 137 -23.69 32.13 -18.63
CA ALA A 137 -24.59 31.17 -19.25
C ALA A 137 -25.53 30.58 -18.18
N PRO A 138 -26.78 30.20 -18.53
CA PRO A 138 -27.65 29.50 -17.60
C PRO A 138 -26.96 28.21 -17.13
N THR A 139 -26.84 28.05 -15.81
CA THR A 139 -26.22 26.86 -15.21
C THR A 139 -27.26 25.75 -15.15
N ASN A 140 -26.99 24.63 -15.81
CA ASN A 140 -27.82 23.44 -15.66
C ASN A 140 -27.35 22.66 -14.43
N TRP A 141 -28.02 22.90 -13.29
CA TRP A 141 -27.67 22.29 -12.00
C TRP A 141 -27.76 20.76 -12.00
N LEU A 142 -28.59 20.17 -12.86
CA LEU A 142 -28.64 18.71 -13.01
C LEU A 142 -27.32 18.16 -13.57
N VAL A 143 -26.72 18.84 -14.55
CA VAL A 143 -25.42 18.43 -15.09
C VAL A 143 -24.30 18.68 -14.07
N VAL A 144 -24.36 19.77 -13.29
CA VAL A 144 -23.41 20.00 -12.18
C VAL A 144 -23.48 18.84 -11.17
N ALA A 145 -24.70 18.48 -10.74
CA ALA A 145 -24.92 17.40 -9.80
C ALA A 145 -24.46 16.05 -10.36
N LEU A 146 -24.67 15.78 -11.65
CA LEU A 146 -24.16 14.58 -12.32
C LEU A 146 -22.63 14.56 -12.36
N CYS A 147 -21.96 15.64 -12.76
CA CYS A 147 -20.51 15.72 -12.77
C CYS A 147 -19.91 15.50 -11.37
N ALA A 148 -20.47 16.16 -10.35
CA ALA A 148 -20.03 16.00 -8.97
C ALA A 148 -20.32 14.58 -8.44
N GLY A 149 -21.50 14.04 -8.73
CA GLY A 149 -21.91 12.69 -8.33
C GLY A 149 -21.05 11.60 -8.96
N VAL A 150 -20.74 11.70 -10.26
CA VAL A 150 -19.81 10.79 -10.95
C VAL A 150 -18.42 10.89 -10.34
N GLY A 151 -17.91 12.11 -10.13
CA GLY A 151 -16.60 12.31 -9.52
C GLY A 151 -16.50 11.76 -8.10
N ALA A 152 -17.58 11.86 -7.32
CA ALA A 152 -17.64 11.32 -5.98
C ALA A 152 -17.82 9.81 -5.91
N ALA A 153 -18.60 9.22 -6.81
CA ALA A 153 -18.86 7.78 -6.79
C ALA A 153 -17.73 6.95 -7.44
N ALA A 154 -17.04 7.50 -8.44
CA ALA A 154 -16.06 6.74 -9.22
C ALA A 154 -14.94 6.08 -8.38
N PRO A 155 -14.31 6.75 -7.39
CA PRO A 155 -13.26 6.10 -6.60
C PRO A 155 -13.76 4.86 -5.84
N TRP A 156 -14.99 4.90 -5.33
CA TRP A 156 -15.58 3.78 -4.57
C TRP A 156 -15.98 2.59 -5.43
N VAL A 157 -16.25 2.82 -6.71
CA VAL A 157 -16.69 1.77 -7.64
C VAL A 157 -15.52 1.20 -8.42
N LEU A 158 -14.53 2.03 -8.76
CA LEU A 158 -13.47 1.67 -9.70
C LEU A 158 -12.16 1.28 -9.02
N VAL A 159 -11.87 1.79 -7.83
CA VAL A 159 -10.70 1.35 -7.09
C VAL A 159 -11.05 0.01 -6.43
N GLN A 160 -10.53 -1.06 -7.02
CA GLN A 160 -10.72 -2.42 -6.52
C GLN A 160 -9.83 -2.63 -5.30
N ASN A 161 -10.32 -2.24 -4.13
CA ASN A 161 -9.78 -2.71 -2.86
C ASN A 161 -10.51 -4.01 -2.50
N GLU A 162 -10.28 -5.06 -3.30
CA GLU A 162 -10.67 -6.41 -2.87
C GLU A 162 -9.80 -6.72 -1.65
N GLN A 163 -10.35 -6.45 -0.46
CA GLN A 163 -9.80 -7.01 0.75
C GLN A 163 -9.82 -8.51 0.57
N ILE A 164 -8.64 -9.10 0.42
CA ILE A 164 -8.55 -10.54 0.30
C ILE A 164 -9.06 -11.11 1.60
N GLU A 165 -10.23 -11.73 1.51
CA GLU A 165 -10.80 -12.50 2.58
C GLU A 165 -9.79 -13.60 2.90
N LEU A 166 -9.30 -13.60 4.15
CA LEU A 166 -8.33 -14.59 4.59
C LEU A 166 -8.90 -15.98 4.29
N PRO A 167 -8.08 -16.92 3.80
CA PRO A 167 -8.52 -18.29 3.63
C PRO A 167 -9.09 -18.77 4.98
N PRO A 168 -10.23 -19.48 4.98
CA PRO A 168 -10.81 -19.97 6.22
C PRO A 168 -9.74 -20.77 6.96
N PRO A 169 -9.64 -20.63 8.30
CA PRO A 169 -8.63 -21.32 9.08
C PRO A 169 -8.70 -22.81 8.72
N VAL A 170 -7.54 -23.37 8.37
CA VAL A 170 -7.43 -24.79 8.06
C VAL A 170 -7.80 -25.53 9.34
N GLN A 171 -9.06 -25.98 9.43
CA GLN A 171 -9.49 -26.77 10.57
C GLN A 171 -8.52 -27.94 10.67
N PRO A 172 -7.86 -28.15 11.82
CA PRO A 172 -6.97 -29.28 11.99
C PRO A 172 -7.79 -30.51 11.61
N ALA A 173 -7.31 -31.26 10.60
CA ALA A 173 -8.00 -32.43 10.11
C ALA A 173 -8.35 -33.26 11.35
N VAL A 174 -9.65 -33.36 11.64
CA VAL A 174 -10.14 -34.20 12.73
C VAL A 174 -9.61 -35.58 12.40
N GLN A 175 -8.54 -36.00 13.08
CA GLN A 175 -7.99 -37.33 12.92
C GLN A 175 -9.15 -38.26 13.22
N ALA A 176 -9.59 -39.00 12.20
CA ALA A 176 -10.59 -40.03 12.38
C ALA A 176 -10.12 -40.90 13.57
N PRO A 177 -11.01 -41.24 14.53
CA PRO A 177 -10.63 -42.05 15.67
C PRO A 177 -9.86 -43.28 15.17
N GLN A 178 -8.58 -43.37 15.53
CA GLN A 178 -7.83 -44.58 15.27
C GLN A 178 -8.52 -45.69 16.07
N GLU A 179 -9.18 -46.59 15.34
CA GLU A 179 -9.78 -47.79 15.89
C GLU A 179 -8.67 -48.55 16.63
N PRO A 180 -8.79 -48.80 17.95
CA PRO A 180 -7.75 -49.45 18.70
C PRO A 180 -7.54 -50.85 18.13
N ALA A 181 -6.34 -51.08 17.57
CA ALA A 181 -5.91 -52.39 17.11
C ALA A 181 -5.97 -53.36 18.31
N VAL A 182 -6.93 -54.28 18.26
CA VAL A 182 -7.07 -55.36 19.24
C VAL A 182 -5.84 -56.25 19.14
N ALA A 183 -4.97 -56.17 20.13
CA ALA A 183 -3.82 -57.05 20.29
C ALA A 183 -4.32 -58.49 20.54
N ALA A 184 -4.09 -59.38 19.58
CA ALA A 184 -4.22 -60.81 19.77
C ALA A 184 -3.07 -61.32 20.64
N ASN A 185 -3.39 -61.71 21.88
CA ASN A 185 -2.47 -62.40 22.78
C ASN A 185 -2.11 -63.78 22.22
N GLY A 186 -0.86 -63.94 21.78
CA GLY A 186 -0.21 -65.23 21.50
C GLY A 186 0.97 -65.45 22.43
N ASN A 187 0.80 -66.34 23.41
CA ASN A 187 1.85 -66.84 24.31
C ASN A 187 2.92 -67.65 23.53
N GLY A 188 4.21 -67.41 23.80
CA GLY A 188 5.25 -68.39 23.45
C GLY A 188 6.72 -67.89 23.46
N THR A 189 7.42 -68.20 24.56
CA THR A 189 8.84 -68.63 24.64
C THR A 189 10.01 -67.70 24.26
N THR A 190 10.66 -67.17 25.31
CA THR A 190 12.11 -67.00 25.60
C THR A 190 13.14 -66.83 24.46
N ASN A 191 13.78 -65.65 24.41
CA ASN A 191 15.25 -65.51 24.32
C ASN A 191 15.70 -64.06 24.64
N PRO A 192 16.81 -63.82 25.37
CA PRO A 192 17.34 -62.47 25.57
C PRO A 192 18.42 -62.15 24.53
N GLN A 193 18.21 -61.11 23.72
CA GLN A 193 19.25 -60.52 22.87
C GLN A 193 19.20 -59.00 22.98
N PRO A 194 20.31 -58.32 23.34
CA PRO A 194 20.38 -56.87 23.35
C PRO A 194 20.71 -56.39 21.93
N ALA A 195 19.74 -55.75 21.27
CA ALA A 195 19.98 -55.01 20.04
C ALA A 195 19.56 -53.56 20.28
N ALA A 196 20.54 -52.67 20.14
CA ALA A 196 20.36 -51.23 20.14
C ALA A 196 19.28 -50.85 19.11
N GLY A 197 18.18 -50.29 19.59
CA GLY A 197 17.20 -49.63 18.75
C GLY A 197 17.76 -48.28 18.34
N GLU A 198 18.26 -48.20 17.10
CA GLU A 198 18.36 -46.92 16.39
C GLU A 198 16.99 -46.25 16.43
N THR A 199 16.88 -45.15 17.17
CA THR A 199 15.82 -44.17 16.99
C THR A 199 15.96 -43.63 15.58
N THR A 200 15.22 -44.21 14.63
CA THR A 200 15.03 -43.62 13.31
C THR A 200 14.44 -42.23 13.53
N PRO A 201 15.13 -41.14 13.11
CA PRO A 201 14.55 -39.81 13.15
C PRO A 201 13.22 -39.87 12.40
N PRO A 202 12.13 -39.26 12.93
CA PRO A 202 10.89 -39.18 12.18
C PRO A 202 11.22 -38.59 10.81
N ALA A 203 10.76 -39.30 9.76
CA ALA A 203 10.90 -38.86 8.39
C ALA A 203 10.47 -37.38 8.30
N PRO A 204 11.23 -36.53 7.55
CA PRO A 204 10.85 -35.13 7.40
C PRO A 204 9.40 -35.07 6.98
N ALA A 205 8.61 -34.32 7.74
CA ALA A 205 7.21 -34.08 7.45
C ALA A 205 7.12 -33.66 5.98
N VAL A 206 6.41 -34.46 5.19
CA VAL A 206 6.09 -34.12 3.80
C VAL A 206 5.40 -32.76 3.86
N ALA A 207 6.02 -31.75 3.21
CA ALA A 207 5.47 -30.41 3.12
C ALA A 207 3.98 -30.52 2.71
N PRO A 208 3.05 -29.91 3.46
CA PRO A 208 1.64 -30.01 3.11
C PRO A 208 1.45 -29.52 1.67
N ALA A 209 0.79 -30.35 0.87
CA ALA A 209 0.55 -30.11 -0.52
C ALA A 209 -0.11 -28.73 -0.75
N GLY A 210 0.58 -27.88 -1.50
CA GLY A 210 -0.06 -27.02 -2.50
C GLY A 210 -0.33 -25.57 -2.13
N TRP A 211 0.53 -24.90 -1.33
CA TRP A 211 0.49 -23.43 -1.33
C TRP A 211 0.71 -22.92 -2.77
N ARG A 212 -0.11 -21.95 -3.18
CA ARG A 212 -0.02 -21.29 -4.48
C ARG A 212 -0.33 -19.82 -4.32
N LEU A 213 0.46 -19.01 -5.01
CA LEU A 213 0.22 -17.59 -5.12
C LEU A 213 -1.11 -17.32 -5.84
N PRO A 214 -1.91 -16.33 -5.42
CA PRO A 214 -3.13 -15.94 -6.12
C PRO A 214 -2.86 -15.60 -7.60
N GLU A 215 -3.79 -15.97 -8.48
CA GLU A 215 -3.70 -15.64 -9.91
C GLU A 215 -4.02 -14.17 -10.21
N LYS A 216 -4.71 -13.50 -9.28
CA LYS A 216 -5.09 -12.09 -9.39
C LYS A 216 -4.45 -11.29 -8.27
N PHE A 217 -3.86 -10.17 -8.64
CA PHE A 217 -3.26 -9.21 -7.72
C PHE A 217 -4.16 -7.98 -7.63
N PRO A 218 -4.59 -7.58 -6.43
CA PRO A 218 -5.27 -6.32 -6.26
C PRO A 218 -4.26 -5.18 -6.48
N GLN A 219 -4.77 -3.97 -6.70
CA GLN A 219 -3.95 -2.78 -6.87
C GLN A 219 -3.04 -2.52 -5.66
N TYR A 220 -3.56 -2.74 -4.45
CA TYR A 220 -2.81 -2.68 -3.22
C TYR A 220 -3.36 -3.65 -2.17
N VAL A 221 -2.53 -4.00 -1.19
CA VAL A 221 -2.86 -4.91 -0.09
C VAL A 221 -2.54 -4.24 1.24
N HIS A 222 -3.48 -4.31 2.18
CA HIS A 222 -3.21 -3.91 3.56
C HIS A 222 -2.54 -5.02 4.36
N ILE A 223 -1.39 -4.69 4.92
CA ILE A 223 -0.71 -5.47 5.95
C ILE A 223 -0.92 -4.75 7.28
N LYS A 224 -1.42 -5.48 8.27
CA LYS A 224 -1.75 -4.93 9.60
C LYS A 224 -1.13 -5.78 10.70
N PRO A 225 0.18 -5.64 10.94
CA PRO A 225 0.91 -6.53 11.85
C PRO A 225 0.33 -6.57 13.27
N LEU A 226 -0.23 -5.45 13.76
CA LEU A 226 -0.90 -5.41 15.07
C LEU A 226 -2.12 -6.33 15.17
N GLU A 227 -2.86 -6.54 14.07
CA GLU A 227 -4.01 -7.46 14.04
C GLU A 227 -3.58 -8.94 14.01
N TRP A 228 -2.28 -9.23 13.92
CA TRP A 228 -1.72 -10.58 13.88
C TRP A 228 -1.35 -11.11 15.26
N ILE A 229 -1.23 -10.25 16.27
CA ILE A 229 -0.86 -10.65 17.63
C ILE A 229 -1.84 -11.69 18.16
N GLY A 230 -1.31 -12.82 18.61
CA GLY A 230 -2.06 -13.98 19.11
C GLY A 230 -2.57 -14.93 18.01
N LYS A 231 -2.36 -14.62 16.72
CA LYS A 231 -2.73 -15.49 15.60
C LYS A 231 -1.53 -16.29 15.10
N SER A 232 -1.81 -17.44 14.49
CA SER A 232 -0.79 -18.16 13.72
C SER A 232 -0.36 -17.35 12.52
N ILE A 233 0.94 -17.33 12.21
CA ILE A 233 1.49 -16.67 11.01
C ILE A 233 0.85 -17.23 9.72
N HIS A 234 0.41 -18.49 9.75
CA HIS A 234 -0.29 -19.17 8.67
C HIS A 234 -1.74 -18.71 8.44
N GLU A 235 -2.30 -17.95 9.39
CA GLU A 235 -3.65 -17.38 9.34
C GLU A 235 -3.63 -15.86 9.12
N THR A 236 -2.44 -15.29 8.88
CA THR A 236 -2.29 -13.85 8.58
C THR A 236 -2.42 -13.59 7.09
N GLN A 237 -2.55 -12.31 6.72
CA GLN A 237 -2.50 -11.87 5.33
C GLN A 237 -1.21 -12.31 4.63
N LEU A 238 -0.13 -12.53 5.38
CA LEU A 238 1.15 -12.96 4.81
C LEU A 238 1.08 -14.35 4.19
N ALA A 239 0.32 -15.26 4.79
CA ALA A 239 0.16 -16.63 4.31
C ALA A 239 -0.59 -16.73 2.96
N VAL A 240 -1.30 -15.67 2.56
CA VAL A 240 -1.90 -15.56 1.23
C VAL A 240 -0.82 -15.34 0.17
N TRP A 241 0.22 -14.59 0.50
CA TRP A 241 1.18 -14.04 -0.45
C TRP A 241 2.53 -14.73 -0.48
N MET A 242 2.82 -15.57 0.52
CA MET A 242 3.99 -16.44 0.57
C MET A 242 3.69 -17.73 1.33
N ASP A 243 4.46 -18.78 1.05
CA ASP A 243 4.41 -20.02 1.83
C ASP A 243 5.10 -19.82 3.17
N THR A 244 4.34 -19.37 4.17
CA THR A 244 4.85 -19.12 5.53
C THR A 244 5.33 -20.39 6.24
N ARG A 245 4.95 -21.59 5.77
CA ARG A 245 5.39 -22.87 6.34
C ARG A 245 6.80 -23.27 5.87
N ALA A 246 7.32 -22.60 4.86
CA ALA A 246 8.69 -22.80 4.40
C ALA A 246 9.73 -22.16 5.33
N TYR A 247 9.29 -21.44 6.36
CA TYR A 247 10.13 -20.62 7.23
C TYR A 247 9.98 -21.02 8.72
N PRO A 248 10.99 -20.77 9.56
CA PRO A 248 10.95 -21.10 10.99
C PRO A 248 9.80 -20.43 11.75
N GLU A 249 9.13 -21.23 12.58
CA GLU A 249 7.99 -20.86 13.44
C GLU A 249 8.43 -20.22 14.78
N ASP A 250 9.68 -20.41 15.19
CA ASP A 250 10.31 -19.81 16.38
C ASP A 250 11.41 -18.83 15.93
N ALA A 251 11.01 -17.67 15.42
CA ALA A 251 11.93 -16.69 14.83
C ALA A 251 11.42 -15.25 14.92
N THR A 252 12.32 -14.29 14.70
CA THR A 252 11.97 -12.88 14.51
C THR A 252 11.80 -12.57 13.02
N TRP A 253 10.59 -12.23 12.61
CA TRP A 253 10.27 -11.87 11.23
C TRP A 253 10.29 -10.36 11.06
N ILE A 254 11.03 -9.87 10.06
CA ILE A 254 11.14 -8.43 9.76
C ILE A 254 10.47 -8.13 8.42
N LEU A 255 9.41 -7.32 8.43
CA LEU A 255 8.82 -6.78 7.20
C LEU A 255 9.54 -5.47 6.84
N TYR A 256 10.05 -5.37 5.61
CA TYR A 256 10.84 -4.19 5.20
C TYR A 256 10.69 -3.87 3.72
N LEU A 257 11.04 -2.62 3.36
CA LEU A 257 11.14 -2.12 1.98
C LEU A 257 12.62 -1.88 1.66
N GLU A 258 13.08 -2.27 0.47
CA GLU A 258 14.48 -2.01 0.06
C GLU A 258 14.77 -0.53 -0.17
N THR A 259 13.74 0.25 -0.49
CA THR A 259 13.80 1.69 -0.77
C THR A 259 13.62 2.56 0.48
N CYS A 260 13.51 1.96 1.67
CA CYS A 260 13.21 2.69 2.92
C CYS A 260 14.48 2.97 3.73
N SER A 261 14.74 4.24 4.02
CA SER A 261 15.89 4.69 4.84
C SER A 261 15.82 4.14 6.28
N HIS A 262 14.65 4.20 6.92
CA HIS A 262 14.46 3.66 8.27
C HIS A 262 14.68 2.15 8.31
N CYS A 263 14.24 1.41 7.28
CA CYS A 263 14.55 -0.01 7.15
C CYS A 263 16.06 -0.25 7.08
N ALA A 264 16.78 0.56 6.29
CA ALA A 264 18.22 0.43 6.13
C ALA A 264 18.99 0.73 7.44
N GLU A 265 18.58 1.77 8.17
CA GLU A 265 19.18 2.14 9.45
C GLU A 265 18.94 1.08 10.52
N TYR A 266 17.68 0.64 10.67
CA TYR A 266 17.31 -0.38 11.65
C TYR A 266 17.98 -1.74 11.37
N LEU A 267 18.02 -2.19 10.11
CA LEU A 267 18.68 -3.45 9.74
C LEU A 267 20.20 -3.40 9.95
N LYS A 268 20.82 -2.22 9.77
CA LYS A 268 22.23 -1.98 10.09
C LYS A 268 22.49 -2.04 11.59
N GLU A 269 21.58 -1.51 12.41
CA GLU A 269 21.67 -1.61 13.87
C GLU A 269 21.53 -3.07 14.34
N LEU A 270 20.57 -3.82 13.79
CA LEU A 270 20.42 -5.25 14.08
C LEU A 270 21.70 -6.03 13.75
N GLU A 271 22.31 -5.79 12.58
CA GLU A 271 23.56 -6.44 12.21
C GLU A 271 24.72 -6.08 13.15
N ALA A 272 24.83 -4.80 13.53
CA ALA A 272 25.87 -4.36 14.47
C ALA A 272 25.75 -5.03 15.85
N ASN A 273 24.52 -5.36 16.27
CA ASN A 273 24.24 -5.98 17.56
C ASN A 273 24.16 -7.52 17.50
N PHE A 274 24.19 -8.12 16.31
CA PHE A 274 23.95 -9.55 16.11
C PHE A 274 24.89 -10.46 16.93
N ALA A 275 26.16 -10.06 17.07
CA ALA A 275 27.13 -10.83 17.84
C ALA A 275 26.82 -10.90 19.34
N ASN A 276 26.09 -9.92 19.88
CA ASN A 276 25.72 -9.85 21.29
C ASN A 276 24.38 -10.53 21.58
N ASP A 277 23.45 -10.51 20.61
CA ASP A 277 22.11 -11.07 20.72
C ASP A 277 21.73 -11.82 19.43
N PRO A 278 22.32 -13.01 19.19
CA PRO A 278 22.07 -13.77 17.98
C PRO A 278 20.65 -14.34 17.98
N LYS A 279 19.87 -13.98 16.96
CA LYS A 279 18.50 -14.46 16.75
C LYS A 279 18.36 -15.10 15.39
N LEU A 280 17.37 -15.97 15.26
CA LEU A 280 16.94 -16.48 13.96
C LEU A 280 16.02 -15.44 13.31
N TYR A 281 16.45 -14.87 12.19
CA TYR A 281 15.69 -13.87 11.45
C TYR A 281 15.06 -14.44 10.18
N VAL A 282 13.86 -13.97 9.87
CA VAL A 282 13.21 -14.13 8.56
C VAL A 282 12.92 -12.73 8.00
N PHE A 283 13.62 -12.34 6.95
CA PHE A 283 13.46 -11.03 6.32
C PHE A 283 12.45 -11.12 5.19
N VAL A 284 11.30 -10.48 5.36
CA VAL A 284 10.23 -10.44 4.37
C VAL A 284 10.26 -9.10 3.64
N ARG A 285 10.73 -9.13 2.39
CA ARG A 285 10.75 -7.95 1.53
C ARG A 285 9.35 -7.68 0.96
N LEU A 286 8.84 -6.48 1.19
CA LEU A 286 7.63 -5.94 0.59
C LEU A 286 7.97 -5.42 -0.81
N SER A 287 8.12 -6.30 -1.80
CA SER A 287 8.75 -5.91 -3.07
C SER A 287 7.99 -4.78 -3.78
N THR A 288 8.74 -3.85 -4.37
CA THR A 288 8.21 -2.75 -5.18
C THR A 288 8.84 -2.72 -6.58
N ASP A 289 8.24 -1.97 -7.50
CA ASP A 289 8.82 -1.68 -8.82
C ASP A 289 10.11 -0.86 -8.75
N LYS A 290 10.35 -0.17 -7.64
CA LYS A 290 11.52 0.68 -7.41
C LYS A 290 12.73 -0.06 -6.85
N ASP A 291 12.56 -1.31 -6.41
CA ASP A 291 13.63 -2.09 -5.78
C ASP A 291 14.86 -2.28 -6.70
N GLU A 292 14.69 -2.20 -8.03
CA GLU A 292 15.78 -2.35 -8.99
C GLU A 292 16.63 -1.07 -9.17
N VAL A 293 16.08 0.09 -8.81
CA VAL A 293 16.70 1.40 -9.06
C VAL A 293 17.08 2.16 -7.79
N GLU A 294 16.39 1.91 -6.67
CA GLU A 294 16.52 2.67 -5.43
C GLU A 294 16.74 1.72 -4.23
N GLN A 295 17.89 1.03 -4.20
CA GLN A 295 18.24 0.18 -3.05
C GLN A 295 18.95 1.01 -1.96
N LEU A 296 18.35 1.08 -0.77
CA LEU A 296 18.96 1.68 0.42
C LEU A 296 19.42 0.63 1.43
N VAL A 297 18.74 -0.53 1.46
CA VAL A 297 19.07 -1.63 2.38
C VAL A 297 20.20 -2.49 1.83
N HIS A 298 21.42 -2.26 2.28
CA HIS A 298 22.60 -3.04 1.86
C HIS A 298 23.17 -3.99 2.91
N ILE A 299 22.82 -3.78 4.18
CA ILE A 299 23.36 -4.52 5.33
C ILE A 299 22.19 -5.13 6.08
N LYS A 300 22.29 -6.42 6.40
CA LYS A 300 21.29 -7.20 7.15
C LYS A 300 22.03 -8.29 7.94
N PRO A 301 21.52 -8.70 9.11
CA PRO A 301 22.05 -9.88 9.78
C PRO A 301 21.82 -11.18 9.00
N PRO A 302 22.56 -12.24 9.34
CA PRO A 302 22.29 -13.58 8.81
C PRO A 302 20.84 -13.98 9.11
N GLY A 303 20.14 -14.50 8.10
CA GLY A 303 18.77 -14.96 8.24
C GLY A 303 18.17 -15.41 6.91
N GLU A 304 17.00 -16.03 6.98
CA GLU A 304 16.25 -16.46 5.81
C GLU A 304 15.61 -15.26 5.11
N GLN A 305 15.40 -15.39 3.80
CA GLN A 305 14.85 -14.32 2.97
C GLN A 305 13.54 -14.78 2.33
N ALA A 306 12.55 -13.92 2.40
CA ALA A 306 11.30 -14.03 1.67
C ALA A 306 11.07 -12.74 0.88
N ALA A 307 10.41 -12.84 -0.25
CA ALA A 307 10.00 -11.68 -1.03
C ALA A 307 8.53 -11.85 -1.39
N LEU A 308 7.75 -10.81 -1.10
CA LEU A 308 6.38 -10.73 -1.58
C LEU A 308 6.36 -10.34 -3.07
N PRO A 309 5.27 -10.65 -3.79
CA PRO A 309 5.07 -10.25 -5.18
C PRO A 309 5.27 -8.74 -5.41
N LYS A 310 5.75 -8.36 -6.58
CA LYS A 310 5.94 -6.94 -6.97
C LYS A 310 4.75 -6.37 -7.75
N GLU A 311 3.79 -7.21 -8.09
CA GLU A 311 2.61 -6.91 -8.89
C GLU A 311 1.53 -6.15 -8.10
N THR A 312 1.71 -5.97 -6.79
CA THR A 312 0.78 -5.23 -5.91
C THR A 312 1.53 -4.26 -5.01
N SER A 313 0.87 -3.15 -4.64
CA SER A 313 1.42 -2.18 -3.69
C SER A 313 1.14 -2.61 -2.24
N TRP A 314 2.16 -2.65 -1.41
CA TRP A 314 2.06 -3.06 -0.01
C TRP A 314 1.80 -1.87 0.91
N VAL A 315 0.59 -1.76 1.46
CA VAL A 315 0.21 -0.72 2.42
C VAL A 315 0.31 -1.29 3.83
N VAL A 316 1.38 -0.95 4.54
CA VAL A 316 1.53 -1.35 5.95
C VAL A 316 0.95 -0.28 6.85
N SER A 317 0.11 -0.68 7.80
CA SER A 317 -0.59 0.25 8.69
C SER A 317 -0.66 -0.30 10.13
N PRO A 318 -0.75 0.57 11.15
CA PRO A 318 -0.86 2.03 11.07
C PRO A 318 0.46 2.77 10.76
N GLN A 319 1.61 2.15 11.05
CA GLN A 319 2.93 2.73 10.78
C GLN A 319 3.61 2.10 9.57
N LEU A 320 4.52 2.87 8.97
CA LEU A 320 5.40 2.41 7.89
C LEU A 320 6.38 1.33 8.37
N PRO A 321 6.90 0.50 7.45
CA PRO A 321 8.04 -0.38 7.74
C PRO A 321 9.27 0.39 8.24
N PRO A 322 10.17 -0.29 8.99
CA PRO A 322 10.20 -1.72 9.24
C PRO A 322 9.29 -2.17 10.40
N TRP A 323 8.80 -3.41 10.32
CA TRP A 323 8.06 -4.08 11.40
C TRP A 323 8.80 -5.31 11.89
N GLU A 324 9.00 -5.42 13.20
CA GLU A 324 9.52 -6.59 13.88
C GLU A 324 8.37 -7.44 14.44
N LEU A 325 8.34 -8.72 14.09
CA LEU A 325 7.38 -9.70 14.58
C LEU A 325 8.13 -10.81 15.32
N VAL A 326 7.80 -11.06 16.58
CA VAL A 326 8.39 -12.18 17.33
C VAL A 326 7.40 -13.35 17.30
N LEU A 327 7.83 -14.49 16.76
CA LEU A 327 7.02 -15.70 16.68
C LEU A 327 7.49 -16.74 17.68
N GLU A 328 6.54 -17.43 18.31
CA GLU A 328 6.76 -18.60 19.16
C GLU A 328 5.75 -19.69 18.79
N GLY A 329 6.22 -20.84 18.33
CA GLY A 329 5.40 -21.95 17.83
C GLY A 329 4.47 -21.49 16.69
N GLY A 330 4.95 -20.59 15.84
CA GLY A 330 4.21 -20.05 14.71
C GLY A 330 3.16 -19.02 15.10
N ILE A 331 3.02 -18.67 16.38
CA ILE A 331 2.10 -17.64 16.88
C ILE A 331 2.84 -16.31 16.99
N VAL A 332 2.27 -15.24 16.41
CA VAL A 332 2.81 -13.89 16.55
C VAL A 332 2.59 -13.39 17.98
N ARG A 333 3.67 -13.26 18.76
CA ARG A 333 3.63 -12.79 20.15
C ARG A 333 3.67 -11.29 20.28
N SER A 334 4.46 -10.64 19.44
CA SER A 334 4.57 -9.19 19.37
C SER A 334 4.68 -8.74 17.93
N ALA A 335 4.23 -7.51 17.68
CA ALA A 335 4.40 -6.78 16.44
C ALA A 335 4.77 -5.34 16.80
N VAL A 336 5.98 -4.91 16.47
CA VAL A 336 6.53 -3.60 16.82
C VAL A 336 6.98 -2.88 15.55
N SER A 337 6.51 -1.66 15.37
CA SER A 337 7.02 -0.78 14.30
C SER A 337 8.29 -0.08 14.78
N HIS A 338 9.28 -0.01 13.90
CA HIS A 338 10.49 0.81 14.07
C HIS A 338 10.58 1.92 13.00
N GLY A 339 9.51 2.16 12.24
CA GLY A 339 9.35 3.39 11.46
C GLY A 339 8.95 4.57 12.35
N ASP A 340 9.35 5.77 11.98
CA ASP A 340 8.99 7.01 12.69
C ASP A 340 7.45 7.17 12.80
N GLU A 341 7.00 7.69 13.96
CA GLU A 341 5.60 8.10 14.21
C GLU A 341 5.25 9.46 13.59
#